data_AF-A0A1V4IAY3-F1
#
_entry.id   AF-A0A1V4IAY3-F1
#
_cell.length_a   1.000
_cell.length_b   1.000
_cell.length_c   1.000
_cell.angle_alpha   90.00
_cell.angle_beta   90.00
_cell.angle_gamma   90.00
#
_symmetry.space_group_name_H-M   'P 1'
#
loop_
_entity.id
_entity.type
_entity.pdbx_description
1 polymer ?
#
loop_
_entity_poly.entity_id
_entity_poly.type
_entity_poly.pdbx_seq_one_letter_code
_entity_poly.pdbx_strand_id
1 'polypeptide(L)'
;MKGNLNKGDKNEDKKKVNSMLIVALTIVSCIFLAFLILYFTNESINDNTNKRLSKLPVIGKRFDSIPTREERLEREKMLANYYISLDDDRAVDKLIILKNGDRRLFESIVNQMKKLNFVRTNTILNHLREREARKDLLQTELELMRAEKADISEEISKYYLKLGLIGTINNLEDDILSLKLDFDNAAEIIQHFKQDFAAKVLYYMDENISLSILQSLTSNQRIDIERQIELYQQYVKRNKSLSDVLSNRKIEDSSKELQDKRKYSVTDVAIILTNMDYLSAAKILHEFEDKEYVNEILTELKDIETLRGKKENVYGFTETVDKALKVLDLYKSDLEKLIKSYERLTPREIAILTEKMTKNNPKYKEYRVSQNESFRITEEDMILEVLKRLRPRLLSQVISELGPEKGAEISRKIGLPKVEQ
;
A
#
# COMPACT_ATOMS: atom_id res chain seq x y z
N MET A 1 63.25 -29.63 101.07
CA MET A 1 63.96 -28.39 101.47
C MET A 1 63.32 -27.20 100.78
N LYS A 2 63.29 -26.07 101.48
CA LYS A 2 62.60 -24.79 101.25
C LYS A 2 62.82 -24.15 99.87
N GLY A 3 61.89 -23.27 99.45
CA GLY A 3 62.28 -21.96 98.90
C GLY A 3 61.53 -21.36 97.70
N ASN A 4 60.36 -20.75 97.97
CA ASN A 4 59.77 -19.47 97.49
C ASN A 4 60.35 -18.60 96.34
N LEU A 5 59.41 -18.05 95.53
CA LEU A 5 59.13 -16.64 95.09
C LEU A 5 60.31 -15.79 94.50
N ASN A 6 60.20 -14.88 93.51
CA ASN A 6 59.20 -13.83 93.26
C ASN A 6 59.53 -12.97 91.98
N LYS A 7 58.48 -12.40 91.33
CA LYS A 7 58.31 -11.06 90.67
C LYS A 7 59.28 -10.44 89.63
N GLY A 8 58.68 -9.90 88.54
CA GLY A 8 58.62 -8.43 88.33
C GLY A 8 58.95 -7.82 86.95
N ASP A 9 57.92 -7.30 86.26
CA ASP A 9 57.80 -6.14 85.33
C ASP A 9 58.65 -5.93 84.06
N LYS A 10 57.95 -5.61 82.93
CA LYS A 10 58.09 -4.36 82.13
C LYS A 10 57.28 -4.39 80.80
N ASN A 11 56.52 -3.33 80.53
CA ASN A 11 55.59 -3.18 79.41
C ASN A 11 55.72 -1.74 78.85
N GLU A 12 56.58 -1.50 77.84
CA GLU A 12 56.64 -0.18 77.14
C GLU A 12 57.12 -0.20 75.67
N ASP A 13 57.60 -1.32 75.11
CA ASP A 13 58.11 -1.38 73.72
C ASP A 13 57.09 -1.77 72.62
N LYS A 14 55.83 -2.05 72.97
CA LYS A 14 54.89 -2.74 72.06
C LYS A 14 54.24 -1.90 70.95
N LYS A 15 54.38 -0.57 70.92
CA LYS A 15 53.60 0.28 69.98
C LYS A 15 54.30 0.64 68.66
N LYS A 16 55.64 0.57 68.55
CA LYS A 16 56.38 0.77 67.28
C LYS A 16 56.57 -0.52 66.46
N VAL A 17 56.50 -1.68 67.10
CA VAL A 17 56.67 -2.98 66.43
C VAL A 17 55.44 -3.35 65.58
N ASN A 18 54.24 -2.88 65.94
CA ASN A 18 53.02 -3.19 65.19
C ASN A 18 52.86 -2.40 63.87
N SER A 19 53.37 -1.17 63.73
CA SER A 19 53.19 -0.41 62.47
C SER A 19 54.16 -0.86 61.37
N MET A 20 55.40 -1.21 61.72
CA MET A 20 56.39 -1.73 60.75
C MET A 20 55.98 -3.12 60.22
N LEU A 21 55.33 -3.93 61.06
CA LEU A 21 54.79 -5.24 60.67
C LEU A 21 53.64 -5.10 59.67
N ILE A 22 52.77 -4.10 59.85
CA ILE A 22 51.66 -3.81 58.92
C ILE A 22 52.17 -3.33 57.56
N VAL A 23 53.20 -2.48 57.54
CA VAL A 23 53.83 -2.00 56.30
C VAL A 23 54.54 -3.15 55.55
N ALA A 24 55.24 -4.03 56.28
CA ALA A 24 55.84 -5.21 55.67
C ALA A 24 54.77 -6.16 55.08
N LEU A 25 53.65 -6.36 55.78
CA LEU A 25 52.56 -7.22 55.32
C LEU A 25 51.87 -6.68 54.06
N THR A 26 51.71 -5.35 53.97
CA THR A 26 51.11 -4.69 52.80
C THR A 26 52.02 -4.75 51.57
N ILE A 27 53.33 -4.58 51.73
CA ILE A 27 54.29 -4.74 50.61
C ILE A 27 54.28 -6.17 50.09
N VAL A 28 54.28 -7.17 50.97
CA VAL A 28 54.18 -8.58 50.57
C VAL A 28 52.86 -8.88 49.86
N SER A 29 51.74 -8.30 50.33
CA SER A 29 50.43 -8.44 49.68
C SER A 29 50.42 -7.84 48.27
N CYS A 30 51.01 -6.65 48.08
CA CYS A 30 51.13 -6.03 46.75
C CYS A 30 51.99 -6.87 45.79
N ILE A 31 53.11 -7.43 46.27
CA ILE A 31 53.95 -8.34 45.46
C ILE A 31 53.18 -9.61 45.10
N PHE A 32 52.39 -10.16 46.03
CA PHE A 32 51.55 -11.33 45.78
C PHE A 32 50.45 -11.03 44.75
N LEU A 33 49.80 -9.87 44.83
CA LEU A 33 48.80 -9.41 43.85
C LEU A 33 49.42 -9.19 42.47
N ALA A 34 50.59 -8.56 42.40
CA ALA A 34 51.33 -8.39 41.15
C ALA A 34 51.73 -9.75 40.55
N PHE A 35 52.15 -10.70 41.38
CA PHE A 35 52.45 -12.07 40.95
C PHE A 35 51.19 -12.80 40.46
N LEU A 36 50.04 -12.63 41.13
CA LEU A 36 48.75 -13.17 40.70
C LEU A 36 48.34 -12.63 39.32
N ILE A 37 48.45 -11.32 39.10
CA ILE A 37 48.14 -10.69 37.82
C ILE A 37 49.09 -11.21 36.73
N LEU A 38 50.40 -11.26 37.01
CA LEU A 38 51.39 -11.79 36.07
C LEU A 38 51.18 -13.27 35.75
N TYR A 39 50.75 -14.07 36.74
CA TYR A 39 50.41 -15.48 36.54
C TYR A 39 49.22 -15.68 35.59
N PHE A 40 48.19 -14.83 35.66
CA PHE A 40 47.04 -14.90 34.76
C PHE A 40 47.26 -14.22 33.40
N THR A 41 48.18 -13.26 33.32
CA THR A 41 48.36 -12.44 32.10
C THR A 41 49.53 -12.90 31.24
N ASN A 42 50.54 -13.56 31.81
CA ASN A 42 51.74 -13.98 31.09
C ASN A 42 51.87 -15.52 31.04
N GLU A 43 51.71 -16.08 29.84
CA GLU A 43 51.73 -17.53 29.60
C GLU A 43 53.05 -18.20 30.02
N SER A 44 54.20 -17.53 29.89
CA SER A 44 55.51 -18.08 30.29
C SER A 44 55.67 -18.17 31.81
N ILE A 45 55.11 -17.21 32.54
CA ILE A 45 55.12 -17.22 34.02
C ILE A 45 54.13 -18.26 34.52
N ASN A 46 52.97 -18.40 33.87
CA ASN A 46 51.97 -19.43 34.18
C ASN A 46 52.57 -20.84 34.04
N ASP A 47 53.15 -21.15 32.88
CA ASP A 47 53.73 -22.47 32.57
C ASP A 47 54.89 -22.83 33.52
N ASN A 48 55.81 -21.90 33.78
CA ASN A 48 56.92 -22.14 34.70
C ASN A 48 56.46 -22.29 36.16
N THR A 49 55.45 -21.53 36.57
CA THR A 49 54.90 -21.59 37.92
C THR A 49 54.13 -22.90 38.13
N ASN A 50 53.32 -23.34 37.16
CA ASN A 50 52.62 -24.63 37.21
C ASN A 50 53.61 -25.80 37.24
N LYS A 51 54.68 -25.78 36.42
CA LYS A 51 55.72 -26.82 36.38
C LYS A 51 56.55 -26.93 37.67
N ARG A 52 56.63 -25.85 38.46
CA ARG A 52 57.28 -25.85 39.78
C ARG A 52 56.31 -26.24 40.89
N LEU A 53 55.07 -25.77 40.84
CA LEU A 53 54.02 -26.08 41.81
C LEU A 53 53.57 -27.55 41.73
N SER A 54 53.63 -28.18 40.55
CA SER A 54 53.35 -29.61 40.38
C SER A 54 54.29 -30.53 41.17
N LYS A 55 55.49 -30.04 41.56
CA LYS A 55 56.49 -30.80 42.34
C LYS A 55 56.28 -30.74 43.86
N LEU A 56 55.28 -30.00 44.35
CA LEU A 56 55.03 -29.87 45.79
C LEU A 56 54.11 -30.98 46.32
N PRO A 57 54.41 -31.59 47.49
CA PRO A 57 53.56 -32.60 48.10
C PRO A 57 52.19 -32.01 48.49
N VAL A 58 51.13 -32.82 48.34
CA VAL A 58 49.71 -32.53 48.63
C VAL A 58 48.98 -31.60 47.63
N ILE A 59 49.58 -30.49 47.17
CA ILE A 59 48.91 -29.50 46.29
C ILE A 59 49.26 -29.70 44.80
N GLY A 60 50.40 -30.32 44.47
CA GLY A 60 50.88 -30.49 43.09
C GLY A 60 49.91 -31.24 42.16
N LYS A 61 49.13 -32.20 42.71
CA LYS A 61 48.12 -32.98 41.96
C LYS A 61 47.03 -32.13 41.30
N ARG A 62 46.76 -30.91 41.79
CA ARG A 62 45.78 -30.00 41.16
C ARG A 62 46.33 -29.27 39.94
N PHE A 63 47.65 -29.19 39.79
CA PHE A 63 48.33 -28.56 38.66
C PHE A 63 48.74 -29.58 37.59
N ASP A 64 48.79 -30.87 37.92
CA ASP A 64 48.96 -31.97 36.95
C ASP A 64 47.80 -32.07 35.92
N SER A 65 46.61 -31.56 36.25
CA SER A 65 45.46 -31.59 35.34
C SER A 65 45.46 -30.48 34.28
N ILE A 66 46.34 -29.48 34.40
CA ILE A 66 46.44 -28.37 33.44
C ILE A 66 47.55 -28.72 32.45
N PRO A 67 47.22 -29.04 31.19
CA PRO A 67 48.23 -29.46 30.21
C PRO A 67 49.28 -28.37 30.00
N THR A 68 50.54 -28.76 30.05
CA THR A 68 51.66 -27.91 29.61
C THR A 68 51.56 -27.61 28.11
N ARG A 69 52.26 -26.57 27.62
CA ARG A 69 52.31 -26.25 26.18
C ARG A 69 52.76 -27.43 25.31
N GLU A 70 53.73 -28.20 25.79
CA GLU A 70 54.23 -29.40 25.12
C GLU A 70 53.13 -30.48 25.08
N GLU A 71 52.47 -30.76 26.21
CA GLU A 71 51.35 -31.71 26.25
C GLU A 71 50.16 -31.27 25.40
N ARG A 72 49.87 -29.97 25.31
CA ARG A 72 48.80 -29.44 24.47
C ARG A 72 49.12 -29.68 22.99
N LEU A 73 50.36 -29.40 22.57
CA LEU A 73 50.80 -29.67 21.20
C LEU A 73 50.79 -31.17 20.88
N GLU A 74 51.16 -32.02 21.84
CA GLU A 74 51.05 -33.47 21.69
C GLU A 74 49.61 -33.93 21.55
N ARG A 75 48.68 -33.43 22.37
CA ARG A 75 47.25 -33.72 22.27
C ARG A 75 46.67 -33.26 20.94
N GLU A 76 47.05 -32.08 20.47
CA GLU A 76 46.65 -31.57 19.15
C GLU A 76 47.18 -32.46 18.02
N LYS A 77 48.43 -32.92 18.12
CA LYS A 77 49.02 -33.85 17.15
C LYS A 77 48.35 -35.22 17.18
N MET A 78 47.98 -35.74 18.35
CA MET A 78 47.22 -36.99 18.49
C MET A 78 45.84 -36.87 17.83
N LEU A 79 45.13 -35.77 18.09
CA LEU A 79 43.82 -35.53 17.51
C LEU A 79 43.88 -35.34 15.99
N ALA A 80 44.89 -34.63 15.49
CA ALA A 80 45.15 -34.49 14.06
C ALA A 80 45.44 -35.84 13.38
N ASN A 81 46.26 -36.69 14.01
CA ASN A 81 46.57 -38.02 13.50
C ASN A 81 45.32 -38.91 13.48
N TYR A 82 44.50 -38.84 14.53
CA TYR A 82 43.20 -39.52 14.58
C TYR A 82 42.25 -39.04 13.49
N TYR A 83 42.15 -37.73 13.23
CA TYR A 83 41.26 -37.21 12.18
C TYR A 83 41.71 -37.61 10.77
N ILE A 84 43.02 -37.70 10.53
CA ILE A 84 43.57 -38.21 9.27
C ILE A 84 43.27 -39.70 9.07
N SER A 85 43.24 -40.49 10.14
CA SER A 85 43.02 -41.93 10.08
C SER A 85 41.55 -42.35 9.96
N LEU A 86 40.62 -41.40 10.07
CA LEU A 86 39.19 -41.63 9.84
C LEU A 86 38.85 -41.65 8.34
N ASP A 87 37.70 -42.24 8.01
CA ASP A 87 37.03 -41.99 6.74
C ASP A 87 36.63 -40.52 6.59
N ASP A 88 36.46 -40.07 5.35
CA ASP A 88 36.30 -38.65 5.04
C ASP A 88 35.05 -38.07 5.69
N ASP A 89 33.93 -38.79 5.68
CA ASP A 89 32.66 -38.30 6.23
C ASP A 89 32.73 -38.06 7.75
N ARG A 90 33.33 -39.01 8.50
CA ARG A 90 33.51 -38.87 9.95
C ARG A 90 34.55 -37.81 10.30
N ALA A 91 35.61 -37.68 9.51
CA ALA A 91 36.59 -36.62 9.69
C ALA A 91 35.95 -35.24 9.47
N VAL A 92 35.15 -35.09 8.41
CA VAL A 92 34.39 -33.87 8.11
C VAL A 92 33.41 -33.53 9.23
N ASP A 93 32.61 -34.49 9.73
CA ASP A 93 31.67 -34.25 10.83
C ASP A 93 32.36 -33.74 12.10
N LYS A 94 33.48 -34.37 12.47
CA LYS A 94 34.27 -33.94 13.64
C LYS A 94 34.90 -32.57 13.44
N LEU A 95 35.35 -32.25 12.22
CA LEU A 95 35.90 -30.94 11.90
C LEU A 95 34.82 -29.84 11.90
N ILE A 96 33.59 -30.12 11.46
CA ILE A 96 32.45 -29.18 11.55
C ILE A 96 32.14 -28.86 13.01
N ILE A 97 32.02 -29.89 13.85
CA ILE A 97 31.77 -29.73 15.29
C ILE A 97 32.90 -28.90 15.93
N LEU A 98 34.15 -29.23 15.61
CA LEU A 98 35.32 -28.53 16.15
C LEU A 98 35.36 -27.06 15.71
N LYS A 99 35.11 -26.77 14.43
CA LYS A 99 35.09 -25.40 13.88
C LYS A 99 34.01 -24.53 14.52
N ASN A 100 32.84 -25.11 14.79
CA ASN A 100 31.72 -24.41 15.42
C ASN A 100 31.92 -24.21 16.93
N GLY A 101 32.62 -25.13 17.61
CA GLY A 101 32.90 -25.04 19.04
C GLY A 101 34.12 -24.20 19.41
N ASP A 102 35.23 -24.36 18.69
CA ASP A 102 36.48 -23.63 18.90
C ASP A 102 37.27 -23.49 17.59
N ARG A 103 37.14 -22.30 16.98
CA ARG A 103 37.81 -21.97 15.72
C ARG A 103 39.33 -21.99 15.81
N ARG A 104 39.91 -21.57 16.95
CA ARG A 104 41.37 -21.54 17.12
C ARG A 104 41.94 -22.95 17.21
N LEU A 105 41.24 -23.83 17.94
CA LEU A 105 41.61 -25.25 18.00
C LEU A 105 41.45 -25.93 16.64
N PHE A 106 40.38 -25.65 15.91
CA PHE A 106 40.19 -26.12 14.52
C PHE A 106 41.38 -25.73 13.63
N GLU A 107 41.79 -24.47 13.62
CA GLU A 107 42.92 -24.00 12.82
C GLU A 107 44.24 -24.68 13.21
N SER A 108 44.47 -24.88 14.53
CA SER A 108 45.66 -25.59 15.01
C SER A 108 45.67 -27.06 14.57
N ILE A 109 44.55 -27.77 14.74
CA ILE A 109 44.41 -29.18 14.33
C ILE A 109 44.58 -29.34 12.83
N VAL A 110 43.96 -28.49 12.01
CA VAL A 110 44.13 -28.53 10.55
C VAL A 110 45.59 -28.28 10.16
N ASN A 111 46.29 -27.36 10.83
CA ASN A 111 47.71 -27.13 10.60
C ASN A 111 48.57 -28.35 10.97
N GLN A 112 48.27 -29.03 12.07
CA GLN A 112 48.94 -30.29 12.43
C GLN A 112 48.61 -31.41 11.44
N MET A 113 47.36 -31.51 10.98
CA MET A 113 46.94 -32.47 9.96
C MET A 113 47.72 -32.24 8.64
N LYS A 114 47.84 -31.00 8.18
CA LYS A 114 48.64 -30.66 6.98
C LYS A 114 50.11 -31.07 7.11
N LYS A 115 50.70 -30.90 8.30
CA LYS A 115 52.08 -31.33 8.60
C LYS A 115 52.23 -32.85 8.60
N LEU A 116 51.20 -33.59 9.00
CA LEU A 116 51.22 -35.06 9.04
C LEU A 116 50.94 -35.68 7.67
N ASN A 117 49.90 -35.22 6.97
CA ASN A 117 49.53 -35.71 5.65
C ASN A 117 48.75 -34.63 4.87
N PHE A 118 49.48 -33.87 4.03
CA PHE A 118 48.92 -32.77 3.25
C PHE A 118 47.80 -33.22 2.28
N VAL A 119 48.01 -34.31 1.55
CA VAL A 119 47.08 -34.81 0.51
C VAL A 119 45.76 -35.25 1.14
N ARG A 120 45.83 -36.07 2.19
CA ARG A 120 44.63 -36.54 2.91
C ARG A 120 43.88 -35.38 3.56
N THR A 121 44.61 -34.45 4.17
CA THR A 121 44.01 -33.27 4.80
C THR A 121 43.27 -32.39 3.79
N ASN A 122 43.83 -32.14 2.61
CA ASN A 122 43.14 -31.36 1.59
C ASN A 122 41.91 -32.08 1.03
N THR A 123 41.94 -33.40 0.94
CA THR A 123 40.76 -34.20 0.54
C THR A 123 39.61 -33.99 1.54
N ILE A 124 39.90 -34.17 2.84
CA ILE A 124 38.94 -33.94 3.93
C ILE A 124 38.44 -32.49 3.92
N LEU A 125 39.32 -31.51 3.71
CA LEU A 125 38.94 -30.09 3.65
C LEU A 125 38.09 -29.75 2.42
N ASN A 126 38.29 -30.43 1.29
CA ASN A 126 37.44 -30.26 0.11
C ASN A 126 36.04 -30.83 0.36
N HIS A 127 35.93 -32.03 0.94
CA HIS A 127 34.63 -32.59 1.32
C HIS A 127 33.93 -31.74 2.40
N LEU A 128 34.70 -31.14 3.33
CA LEU A 128 34.18 -30.17 4.29
C LEU A 128 33.56 -28.96 3.57
N ARG A 129 34.23 -28.39 2.57
CA ARG A 129 33.70 -27.28 1.76
C ARG A 129 32.47 -27.69 0.96
N GLU A 130 32.46 -28.87 0.35
CA GLU A 130 31.30 -29.40 -0.39
C GLU A 130 30.08 -29.59 0.52
N ARG A 131 30.29 -30.07 1.75
CA ARG A 131 29.21 -30.26 2.74
C ARG A 131 28.70 -28.93 3.30
N GLU A 132 29.59 -27.95 3.47
CA GLU A 132 29.21 -26.56 3.79
C GLU A 132 28.40 -25.94 2.64
N ALA A 133 28.77 -26.18 1.37
CA ALA A 133 28.04 -25.70 0.20
C ALA A 133 26.64 -26.34 0.04
N ARG A 134 26.39 -27.56 0.52
CA ARG A 134 25.04 -28.15 0.52
C ARG A 134 24.04 -27.43 1.43
N LYS A 135 24.51 -26.68 2.45
CA LYS A 135 23.62 -25.80 3.23
C LYS A 135 23.17 -24.57 2.42
N ASP A 136 23.99 -24.11 1.48
CA ASP A 136 23.65 -23.02 0.57
C ASP A 136 22.73 -23.48 -0.58
N LEU A 137 22.74 -24.76 -0.96
CA LEU A 137 21.86 -25.28 -2.02
C LEU A 137 20.37 -25.13 -1.72
N LEU A 138 19.94 -25.27 -0.45
CA LEU A 138 18.55 -25.00 -0.08
C LEU A 138 18.20 -23.51 -0.26
N GLN A 139 19.11 -22.62 0.12
CA GLN A 139 18.92 -21.18 -0.05
C GLN A 139 18.89 -20.82 -1.55
N THR A 140 19.79 -21.37 -2.35
CA THR A 140 19.81 -21.21 -3.81
C THR A 140 18.53 -21.75 -4.45
N GLU A 141 18.06 -22.94 -4.06
CA GLU A 141 16.82 -23.52 -4.59
C GLU A 141 15.59 -22.69 -4.19
N LEU A 142 15.56 -22.16 -2.96
CA LEU A 142 14.51 -21.24 -2.50
C LEU A 142 14.55 -19.91 -3.27
N GLU A 143 15.73 -19.40 -3.61
CA GLU A 143 15.89 -18.19 -4.42
C GLU A 143 15.47 -18.41 -5.88
N LEU A 144 15.84 -19.56 -6.47
CA LEU A 144 15.39 -19.97 -7.81
C LEU A 144 13.87 -20.14 -7.87
N MET A 145 13.30 -20.88 -6.91
CA MET A 145 11.85 -21.05 -6.79
C MET A 145 11.14 -19.69 -6.66
N ARG A 146 11.67 -18.76 -5.86
CA ARG A 146 11.11 -17.41 -5.71
C ARG A 146 11.21 -16.61 -7.01
N ALA A 147 12.32 -16.71 -7.74
CA ALA A 147 12.49 -16.04 -9.02
C ALA A 147 11.52 -16.59 -10.09
N GLU A 148 11.38 -17.92 -10.19
CA GLU A 148 10.40 -18.55 -11.08
C GLU A 148 8.97 -18.14 -10.74
N LYS A 149 8.63 -18.10 -9.45
CA LYS A 149 7.31 -17.62 -9.00
C LYS A 149 7.08 -16.14 -9.36
N ALA A 150 8.11 -15.31 -9.21
CA ALA A 150 8.07 -13.91 -9.62
C ALA A 150 7.83 -13.76 -11.13
N ASP A 151 8.53 -14.54 -11.96
CA ASP A 151 8.37 -14.50 -13.43
C ASP A 151 6.96 -14.93 -13.87
N ILE A 152 6.41 -15.98 -13.24
CA ILE A 152 5.05 -16.46 -13.49
C ILE A 152 4.03 -15.39 -13.09
N SER A 153 4.18 -14.81 -11.89
CA SER A 153 3.27 -13.74 -11.42
C SER A 153 3.34 -12.50 -12.31
N GLU A 154 4.51 -12.16 -12.86
CA GLU A 154 4.66 -11.07 -13.81
C GLU A 154 3.91 -11.37 -15.12
N GLU A 155 4.02 -12.58 -15.66
CA GLU A 155 3.29 -12.98 -16.87
C GLU A 155 1.77 -12.93 -16.66
N ILE A 156 1.29 -13.45 -15.53
CA ILE A 156 -0.11 -13.42 -15.15
C ILE A 156 -0.57 -11.96 -14.95
N SER A 157 0.26 -11.10 -14.34
CA SER A 157 -0.08 -9.68 -14.17
C SER A 157 -0.30 -8.98 -15.51
N LYS A 158 0.50 -9.31 -16.55
CA LYS A 158 0.34 -8.77 -17.90
C LYS A 158 -0.98 -9.19 -18.53
N TYR A 159 -1.47 -10.39 -18.22
CA TYR A 159 -2.81 -10.82 -18.65
C TYR A 159 -3.89 -9.94 -18.02
N TYR A 160 -3.91 -9.79 -16.70
CA TYR A 160 -4.92 -8.98 -16.02
C TYR A 160 -4.89 -7.52 -16.48
N LEU A 161 -3.70 -6.91 -16.59
CA LEU A 161 -3.55 -5.53 -17.05
C LEU A 161 -4.16 -5.30 -18.45
N LYS A 162 -4.10 -6.29 -19.35
CA LYS A 162 -4.73 -6.19 -20.69
C LYS A 162 -6.25 -6.18 -20.65
N LEU A 163 -6.87 -6.70 -19.59
CA LEU A 163 -8.32 -6.72 -19.43
C LEU A 163 -8.91 -5.37 -19.02
N GLY A 164 -8.06 -4.40 -18.64
CA GLY A 164 -8.50 -3.13 -18.06
C GLY A 164 -9.03 -3.30 -16.63
N LEU A 165 -9.48 -2.19 -16.01
CA LEU A 165 -9.84 -2.15 -14.60
C LEU A 165 -10.99 -3.11 -14.24
N ILE A 166 -12.13 -3.00 -14.95
CA ILE A 166 -13.32 -3.83 -14.72
C ILE A 166 -13.01 -5.31 -14.94
N GLY A 167 -12.34 -5.62 -16.05
CA GLY A 167 -11.97 -6.99 -16.38
C GLY A 167 -11.01 -7.59 -15.34
N THR A 168 -10.03 -6.80 -14.88
CA THR A 168 -9.10 -7.22 -13.81
C THR A 168 -9.85 -7.56 -12.54
N ILE A 169 -10.74 -6.67 -12.05
CA ILE A 169 -11.50 -6.88 -10.82
C ILE A 169 -12.33 -8.15 -10.93
N ASN A 170 -13.15 -8.27 -11.98
CA ASN A 170 -14.06 -9.41 -12.14
C ASN A 170 -13.29 -10.74 -12.24
N ASN A 171 -12.21 -10.79 -13.02
CA ASN A 171 -11.47 -12.04 -13.18
C ASN A 171 -10.68 -12.40 -11.91
N LEU A 172 -10.09 -11.42 -11.20
CA LEU A 172 -9.43 -11.70 -9.92
C LEU A 172 -10.42 -12.23 -8.88
N GLU A 173 -11.59 -11.59 -8.76
CA GLU A 173 -12.65 -12.06 -7.86
C GLU A 173 -13.12 -13.47 -8.24
N ASP A 174 -13.40 -13.72 -9.52
CA ASP A 174 -13.87 -15.03 -10.00
C ASP A 174 -12.83 -16.13 -9.80
N ASP A 175 -11.55 -15.84 -10.06
CA ASP A 175 -10.46 -16.81 -9.89
C ASP A 175 -10.20 -17.11 -8.40
N ILE A 176 -10.37 -16.13 -7.51
CA ILE A 176 -10.31 -16.32 -6.06
C ILE A 176 -11.50 -17.14 -5.55
N LEU A 177 -12.72 -16.76 -5.94
CA LEU A 177 -13.94 -17.45 -5.52
C LEU A 177 -14.03 -18.88 -6.07
N SER A 178 -13.46 -19.14 -7.25
CA SER A 178 -13.35 -20.48 -7.84
C SER A 178 -12.13 -21.27 -7.37
N LEU A 179 -11.36 -20.74 -6.41
CA LEU A 179 -10.19 -21.39 -5.80
C LEU A 179 -9.06 -21.68 -6.80
N LYS A 180 -9.02 -20.99 -7.94
CA LYS A 180 -7.90 -21.05 -8.89
C LYS A 180 -6.74 -20.17 -8.46
N LEU A 181 -7.03 -19.14 -7.68
CA LEU A 181 -6.07 -18.16 -7.16
C LEU A 181 -6.29 -17.99 -5.66
N ASP A 182 -5.23 -18.06 -4.86
CA ASP A 182 -5.30 -17.71 -3.44
C ASP A 182 -4.91 -16.24 -3.23
N PHE A 183 -5.13 -15.74 -2.00
CA PHE A 183 -4.86 -14.33 -1.67
C PHE A 183 -3.37 -13.96 -1.76
N ASP A 184 -2.46 -14.90 -1.49
CA ASP A 184 -1.02 -14.65 -1.54
C ASP A 184 -0.55 -14.49 -2.99
N ASN A 185 -1.01 -15.37 -3.90
CA ASN A 185 -0.71 -15.27 -5.32
C ASN A 185 -1.41 -14.06 -5.96
N ALA A 186 -2.63 -13.71 -5.52
CA ALA A 186 -3.30 -12.48 -5.95
C ALA A 186 -2.53 -11.22 -5.50
N ALA A 187 -1.99 -11.24 -4.28
CA ALA A 187 -1.13 -10.17 -3.78
C ALA A 187 0.16 -10.06 -4.62
N GLU A 188 0.83 -11.17 -4.95
CA GLU A 188 2.00 -11.18 -5.84
C GLU A 188 1.68 -10.59 -7.23
N ILE A 189 0.54 -10.93 -7.82
CA ILE A 189 0.10 -10.37 -9.11
C ILE A 189 -0.10 -8.84 -9.00
N ILE A 190 -0.80 -8.38 -7.95
CA ILE A 190 -1.10 -6.96 -7.74
C ILE A 190 0.18 -6.14 -7.48
N GLN A 191 1.24 -6.73 -6.93
CA GLN A 191 2.51 -6.04 -6.72
C GLN A 191 3.18 -5.58 -8.02
N HIS A 192 2.88 -6.23 -9.15
CA HIS A 192 3.38 -5.84 -10.47
C HIS A 192 2.56 -4.72 -11.12
N PHE A 193 1.41 -4.37 -10.54
CA PHE A 193 0.62 -3.25 -11.02
C PHE A 193 1.23 -1.92 -10.59
N LYS A 194 0.96 -0.86 -11.36
CA LYS A 194 1.22 0.50 -10.88
C LYS A 194 0.36 0.77 -9.64
N GLN A 195 0.91 1.49 -8.66
CA GLN A 195 0.26 1.71 -7.36
C GLN A 195 -1.13 2.35 -7.49
N ASP A 196 -1.31 3.27 -8.44
CA ASP A 196 -2.59 3.92 -8.71
C ASP A 196 -3.64 2.96 -9.30
N PHE A 197 -3.21 2.05 -10.17
CA PHE A 197 -4.08 1.01 -10.72
C PHE A 197 -4.44 -0.04 -9.68
N ALA A 198 -3.45 -0.53 -8.92
CA ALA A 198 -3.66 -1.45 -7.80
C ALA A 198 -4.67 -0.89 -6.79
N ALA A 199 -4.53 0.39 -6.43
CA ALA A 199 -5.45 1.07 -5.54
C ALA A 199 -6.89 1.10 -6.07
N LYS A 200 -7.08 1.39 -7.36
CA LYS A 200 -8.41 1.37 -7.98
C LYS A 200 -9.01 -0.04 -8.03
N VAL A 201 -8.21 -1.05 -8.37
CA VAL A 201 -8.64 -2.46 -8.34
C VAL A 201 -9.17 -2.82 -6.95
N LEU A 202 -8.34 -2.60 -5.92
CA LEU A 202 -8.69 -2.94 -4.53
C LEU A 202 -9.80 -2.06 -3.95
N TYR A 203 -9.96 -0.83 -4.43
CA TYR A 203 -11.03 0.06 -3.98
C TYR A 203 -12.43 -0.39 -4.46
N TYR A 204 -12.53 -0.88 -5.70
CA TYR A 204 -13.79 -1.28 -6.33
C TYR A 204 -14.13 -2.77 -6.18
N MET A 205 -13.13 -3.60 -5.91
CA MET A 205 -13.31 -5.01 -5.59
C MET A 205 -14.13 -5.21 -4.30
N ASP A 206 -14.71 -6.41 -4.14
CA ASP A 206 -15.32 -6.85 -2.90
C ASP A 206 -14.42 -6.56 -1.69
N GLU A 207 -15.02 -5.99 -0.65
CA GLU A 207 -14.28 -5.49 0.52
C GLU A 207 -13.53 -6.60 1.24
N ASN A 208 -14.12 -7.80 1.35
CA ASN A 208 -13.46 -8.90 2.06
C ASN A 208 -12.28 -9.43 1.24
N ILE A 209 -12.46 -9.60 -0.07
CA ILE A 209 -11.38 -10.03 -0.97
C ILE A 209 -10.24 -9.01 -0.96
N SER A 210 -10.57 -7.72 -1.09
CA SER A 210 -9.61 -6.62 -1.05
C SER A 210 -8.80 -6.59 0.24
N LEU A 211 -9.46 -6.71 1.39
CA LEU A 211 -8.80 -6.76 2.70
C LEU A 211 -7.89 -7.98 2.85
N SER A 212 -8.32 -9.15 2.38
CA SER A 212 -7.49 -10.36 2.41
C SER A 212 -6.24 -10.24 1.53
N ILE A 213 -6.37 -9.69 0.32
CA ILE A 213 -5.21 -9.41 -0.55
C ILE A 213 -4.26 -8.41 0.12
N LEU A 214 -4.80 -7.31 0.68
CA LEU A 214 -3.99 -6.30 1.37
C LEU A 214 -3.21 -6.92 2.54
N GLN A 215 -3.80 -7.85 3.29
CA GLN A 215 -3.13 -8.54 4.40
C GLN A 215 -2.01 -9.47 3.93
N SER A 216 -2.11 -10.03 2.72
CA SER A 216 -1.09 -10.87 2.09
C SER A 216 0.07 -10.08 1.46
N LEU A 217 -0.06 -8.76 1.27
CA LEU A 217 1.04 -7.92 0.79
C LEU A 217 2.14 -7.74 1.85
N THR A 218 3.36 -7.45 1.39
CA THR A 218 4.43 -7.02 2.31
C THR A 218 4.07 -5.68 2.97
N SER A 219 4.55 -5.46 4.19
CA SER A 219 4.22 -4.25 4.97
C SER A 219 4.45 -2.95 4.21
N ASN A 220 5.55 -2.84 3.45
CA ASN A 220 5.87 -1.63 2.69
C ASN A 220 4.90 -1.43 1.52
N GLN A 221 4.61 -2.47 0.76
CA GLN A 221 3.69 -2.41 -0.38
C GLN A 221 2.25 -2.11 0.07
N ARG A 222 1.82 -2.74 1.17
CA ARG A 222 0.52 -2.48 1.77
C ARG A 222 0.35 -1.00 2.12
N ILE A 223 1.32 -0.42 2.85
CA ILE A 223 1.29 1.01 3.22
C ILE A 223 1.21 1.91 1.99
N ASP A 224 1.98 1.61 0.95
CA ASP A 224 1.97 2.40 -0.29
C ASP A 224 0.62 2.34 -1.01
N ILE A 225 0.04 1.14 -1.11
CA ILE A 225 -1.26 0.93 -1.76
C ILE A 225 -2.40 1.52 -0.93
N GLU A 226 -2.43 1.32 0.39
CA GLU A 226 -3.42 1.91 1.29
C GLU A 226 -3.45 3.43 1.18
N ARG A 227 -2.28 4.07 1.15
CA ARG A 227 -2.17 5.52 0.90
C ARG A 227 -2.75 5.93 -0.45
N GLN A 228 -2.51 5.16 -1.52
CA GLN A 228 -3.12 5.45 -2.82
C GLN A 228 -4.64 5.23 -2.83
N ILE A 229 -5.14 4.24 -2.10
CA ILE A 229 -6.59 4.03 -1.90
C ILE A 229 -7.19 5.24 -1.19
N GLU A 230 -6.57 5.75 -0.11
CA GLU A 230 -7.02 6.95 0.60
C GLU A 230 -7.04 8.19 -0.31
N LEU A 231 -5.99 8.39 -1.11
CA LEU A 231 -5.94 9.49 -2.08
C LEU A 231 -7.07 9.38 -3.11
N TYR A 232 -7.34 8.17 -3.61
CA TYR A 232 -8.43 7.93 -4.54
C TYR A 232 -9.81 8.16 -3.89
N GLN A 233 -10.00 7.74 -2.63
CA GLN A 233 -11.22 8.02 -1.87
C GLN A 233 -11.46 9.52 -1.70
N GLN A 234 -10.42 10.29 -1.37
CA GLN A 234 -10.51 11.75 -1.27
C GLN A 234 -10.85 12.39 -2.61
N TYR A 235 -10.26 11.87 -3.69
CA TYR A 235 -10.57 12.29 -5.05
C TYR A 235 -12.04 12.07 -5.42
N VAL A 236 -12.58 10.87 -5.18
CA VAL A 236 -14.01 10.55 -5.40
C VAL A 236 -14.91 11.45 -4.54
N LYS A 237 -14.57 11.63 -3.26
CA LYS A 237 -15.33 12.48 -2.34
C LYS A 237 -15.37 13.95 -2.80
N ARG A 238 -14.24 14.48 -3.27
CA ARG A 238 -14.16 15.84 -3.81
C ARG A 238 -15.06 16.02 -5.04
N ASN A 239 -15.02 15.07 -5.97
CA ASN A 239 -15.85 15.11 -7.17
C ASN A 239 -17.35 14.95 -6.84
N LYS A 240 -17.69 14.16 -5.83
CA LYS A 240 -19.06 14.09 -5.29
C LYS A 240 -19.51 15.43 -4.71
N SER A 241 -18.70 16.10 -3.90
CA SER A 241 -19.05 17.43 -3.39
C SER A 241 -19.19 18.48 -4.51
N LEU A 242 -18.39 18.36 -5.57
CA LEU A 242 -18.51 19.22 -6.74
C LEU A 242 -19.82 18.98 -7.50
N SER A 243 -20.29 17.73 -7.57
CA SER A 243 -21.61 17.38 -8.12
C SER A 243 -22.73 18.19 -7.45
N ASP A 244 -22.74 18.24 -6.12
CA ASP A 244 -23.76 18.97 -5.36
C ASP A 244 -23.73 20.48 -5.68
N VAL A 245 -22.54 21.06 -5.82
CA VAL A 245 -22.37 22.49 -6.16
C VAL A 245 -22.88 22.77 -7.57
N LEU A 246 -22.51 21.93 -8.54
CA LEU A 246 -22.83 22.13 -9.96
C LEU A 246 -24.31 21.85 -10.26
N SER A 247 -24.94 20.92 -9.53
CA SER A 247 -26.37 20.63 -9.65
C SER A 247 -27.26 21.80 -9.22
N ASN A 248 -26.76 22.66 -8.32
CA ASN A 248 -27.48 23.84 -7.83
C ASN A 248 -27.16 25.13 -8.62
N ARG A 249 -26.28 25.07 -9.61
CA ARG A 249 -25.95 26.19 -10.50
C ARG A 249 -26.82 26.18 -11.76
N LYS A 250 -26.74 27.26 -12.53
CA LYS A 250 -27.33 27.30 -13.87
C LYS A 250 -26.65 26.26 -14.77
N ILE A 251 -27.46 25.57 -15.57
CA ILE A 251 -27.00 24.47 -16.45
C ILE A 251 -25.92 24.96 -17.41
N GLU A 252 -26.07 26.17 -17.95
CA GLU A 252 -25.13 26.75 -18.90
C GLU A 252 -23.75 27.01 -18.27
N ASP A 253 -23.73 27.42 -17.01
CA ASP A 253 -22.47 27.67 -16.28
C ASP A 253 -21.78 26.35 -15.94
N SER A 254 -22.54 25.36 -15.44
CA SER A 254 -22.03 24.01 -15.16
C SER A 254 -21.54 23.31 -16.41
N SER A 255 -22.23 23.47 -17.54
CA SER A 255 -21.82 22.94 -18.85
C SER A 255 -20.51 23.55 -19.33
N LYS A 256 -20.37 24.88 -19.28
CA LYS A 256 -19.13 25.57 -19.65
C LYS A 256 -17.94 25.14 -18.80
N GLU A 257 -18.17 24.90 -17.52
CA GLU A 257 -17.12 24.47 -16.59
C GLU A 257 -16.69 23.02 -16.84
N LEU A 258 -17.65 22.09 -17.01
CA LEU A 258 -17.35 20.66 -17.16
C LEU A 258 -16.84 20.27 -18.55
N GLN A 259 -17.16 21.05 -19.59
CA GLN A 259 -16.64 20.79 -20.94
C GLN A 259 -15.18 21.24 -21.13
N ASP A 260 -14.60 21.98 -20.18
CA ASP A 260 -13.19 22.39 -20.23
C ASP A 260 -12.25 21.20 -19.98
N LYS A 261 -11.81 20.57 -21.06
CA LYS A 261 -10.86 19.43 -21.07
C LYS A 261 -9.50 19.76 -20.44
N ARG A 262 -9.16 21.04 -20.19
CA ARG A 262 -7.94 21.44 -19.48
C ARG A 262 -8.12 21.37 -17.96
N LYS A 263 -9.36 21.46 -17.49
CA LYS A 263 -9.71 21.51 -16.07
C LYS A 263 -10.17 20.16 -15.54
N TYR A 264 -10.91 19.41 -16.35
CA TYR A 264 -11.46 18.11 -15.97
C TYR A 264 -11.14 17.05 -17.02
N SER A 265 -10.72 15.88 -16.55
CA SER A 265 -10.62 14.69 -17.38
C SER A 265 -12.01 14.08 -17.65
N VAL A 266 -12.11 13.20 -18.65
CA VAL A 266 -13.34 12.43 -18.93
C VAL A 266 -13.82 11.71 -17.66
N THR A 267 -12.91 11.06 -16.94
CA THR A 267 -13.17 10.38 -15.67
C THR A 267 -13.69 11.34 -14.59
N ASP A 268 -13.12 12.54 -14.47
CA ASP A 268 -13.63 13.55 -13.52
C ASP A 268 -15.09 13.88 -13.81
N VAL A 269 -15.39 14.21 -15.08
CA VAL A 269 -16.74 14.58 -15.50
C VAL A 269 -17.70 13.41 -15.28
N ALA A 270 -17.32 12.20 -15.63
CA ALA A 270 -18.13 11.01 -15.39
C ALA A 270 -18.45 10.83 -13.90
N ILE A 271 -17.45 10.86 -13.01
CA ILE A 271 -17.68 10.73 -11.55
C ILE A 271 -18.62 11.82 -11.04
N ILE A 272 -18.42 13.07 -11.47
CA ILE A 272 -19.27 14.20 -11.08
C ILE A 272 -20.71 13.92 -11.51
N LEU A 273 -20.93 13.59 -12.78
CA LEU A 273 -22.26 13.35 -13.34
C LEU A 273 -22.96 12.13 -12.73
N THR A 274 -22.26 11.02 -12.45
CA THR A 274 -22.86 9.83 -11.77
C THR A 274 -23.26 10.11 -10.32
N ASN A 275 -22.91 11.27 -9.76
CA ASN A 275 -23.37 11.71 -8.44
C ASN A 275 -24.44 12.81 -8.52
N MET A 276 -24.96 13.10 -9.72
CA MET A 276 -26.10 14.00 -9.94
C MET A 276 -27.39 13.20 -10.14
N ASP A 277 -28.54 13.88 -10.15
CA ASP A 277 -29.75 13.30 -10.75
C ASP A 277 -29.56 13.16 -12.27
N TYR A 278 -30.18 12.11 -12.85
CA TYR A 278 -30.00 11.80 -14.28
C TYR A 278 -30.39 12.95 -15.20
N LEU A 279 -31.38 13.76 -14.80
CA LEU A 279 -31.91 14.83 -15.64
C LEU A 279 -30.96 16.03 -15.65
N SER A 280 -30.38 16.40 -14.51
CA SER A 280 -29.34 17.43 -14.45
C SER A 280 -28.12 17.01 -15.25
N ALA A 281 -27.68 15.76 -15.12
CA ALA A 281 -26.56 15.23 -15.90
C ALA A 281 -26.84 15.30 -17.41
N ALA A 282 -28.03 14.86 -17.84
CA ALA A 282 -28.43 14.92 -19.24
C ALA A 282 -28.53 16.35 -19.78
N LYS A 283 -29.09 17.29 -18.99
CA LYS A 283 -29.17 18.70 -19.38
C LYS A 283 -27.80 19.33 -19.56
N ILE A 284 -26.87 19.06 -18.65
CA ILE A 284 -25.49 19.55 -18.75
C ILE A 284 -24.82 19.00 -20.02
N LEU A 285 -24.90 17.69 -20.24
CA LEU A 285 -24.31 17.04 -21.43
C LEU A 285 -24.95 17.51 -22.75
N HIS A 286 -26.25 17.81 -22.76
CA HIS A 286 -26.95 18.32 -23.94
C HIS A 286 -26.37 19.67 -24.40
N GLU A 287 -25.96 20.51 -23.45
CA GLU A 287 -25.33 21.82 -23.71
C GLU A 287 -23.85 21.74 -24.11
N PHE A 288 -23.24 20.55 -24.17
CA PHE A 288 -21.86 20.42 -24.65
C PHE A 288 -21.83 20.62 -26.17
N GLU A 289 -20.82 21.38 -26.61
CA GLU A 289 -20.57 21.68 -28.02
C GLU A 289 -20.03 20.46 -28.78
N ASP A 290 -19.10 19.73 -28.15
CA ASP A 290 -18.43 18.56 -28.73
C ASP A 290 -19.21 17.27 -28.43
N LYS A 291 -19.88 16.73 -29.46
CA LYS A 291 -20.66 15.49 -29.33
C LYS A 291 -19.81 14.22 -29.27
N GLU A 292 -18.58 14.24 -29.78
CA GLU A 292 -17.66 13.12 -29.60
C GLU A 292 -17.26 13.01 -28.14
N TYR A 293 -16.97 14.13 -27.49
CA TYR A 293 -16.69 14.18 -26.06
C TYR A 293 -17.86 13.69 -25.19
N VAL A 294 -19.11 14.01 -25.57
CA VAL A 294 -20.29 13.47 -24.89
C VAL A 294 -20.31 11.94 -24.96
N ASN A 295 -19.98 11.34 -26.10
CA ASN A 295 -19.93 9.89 -26.24
C ASN A 295 -18.80 9.25 -25.42
N GLU A 296 -17.64 9.91 -25.33
CA GLU A 296 -16.55 9.50 -24.44
C GLU A 296 -17.01 9.48 -22.98
N ILE A 297 -17.69 10.55 -22.54
CA ILE A 297 -18.24 10.64 -21.17
C ILE A 297 -19.31 9.58 -20.93
N LEU A 298 -20.22 9.31 -21.88
CA LEU A 298 -21.21 8.24 -21.73
C LEU A 298 -20.57 6.86 -21.61
N THR A 299 -19.46 6.64 -22.30
CA THR A 299 -18.69 5.39 -22.18
C THR A 299 -18.08 5.27 -20.79
N GLU A 300 -17.41 6.32 -20.32
CA GLU A 300 -16.81 6.35 -18.99
C GLU A 300 -17.87 6.26 -17.88
N LEU A 301 -19.04 6.90 -18.06
CA LEU A 301 -20.18 6.79 -17.14
C LEU A 301 -20.63 5.34 -16.97
N LYS A 302 -20.69 4.58 -18.06
CA LYS A 302 -21.03 3.15 -18.03
C LYS A 302 -19.98 2.34 -17.26
N ASP A 303 -18.71 2.67 -17.43
CA ASP A 303 -17.62 1.99 -16.73
C ASP A 303 -17.68 2.28 -15.22
N ILE A 304 -17.89 3.54 -14.84
CA ILE A 304 -18.06 3.94 -13.43
C ILE A 304 -19.32 3.33 -12.81
N GLU A 305 -20.43 3.31 -13.54
CA GLU A 305 -21.65 2.64 -13.13
C GLU A 305 -21.42 1.15 -12.88
N THR A 306 -20.70 0.47 -13.77
CA THR A 306 -20.35 -0.94 -13.60
C THR A 306 -19.51 -1.17 -12.34
N LEU A 307 -18.50 -0.32 -12.11
CA LEU A 307 -17.63 -0.39 -10.94
C LEU A 307 -18.39 -0.09 -9.63
N ARG A 308 -19.33 0.87 -9.65
CA ARG A 308 -20.13 1.25 -8.48
C ARG A 308 -21.34 0.35 -8.26
N GLY A 309 -21.79 -0.40 -9.25
CA GLY A 309 -22.95 -1.29 -9.14
C GLY A 309 -22.80 -2.26 -7.97
N LYS A 310 -21.65 -2.93 -7.86
CA LYS A 310 -21.38 -3.92 -6.80
C LYS A 310 -21.36 -3.32 -5.39
N LYS A 311 -20.88 -2.08 -5.25
CA LYS A 311 -20.61 -1.45 -3.94
C LYS A 311 -21.69 -0.48 -3.47
N GLU A 312 -22.31 0.22 -4.42
CA GLU A 312 -23.21 1.36 -4.16
C GLU A 312 -24.59 1.19 -4.81
N ASN A 313 -24.85 0.04 -5.45
CA ASN A 313 -26.11 -0.28 -6.14
C ASN A 313 -26.52 0.75 -7.21
N VAL A 314 -25.54 1.33 -7.90
CA VAL A 314 -25.79 2.27 -9.01
C VAL A 314 -25.96 1.45 -10.30
N TYR A 315 -27.19 1.38 -10.81
CA TYR A 315 -27.54 0.64 -12.03
C TYR A 315 -28.62 1.39 -12.83
N GLY A 316 -28.61 1.23 -14.16
CA GLY A 316 -29.47 1.91 -15.11
C GLY A 316 -29.21 3.41 -15.29
N PHE A 317 -28.18 4.00 -14.66
CA PHE A 317 -27.96 5.45 -14.66
C PHE A 317 -27.60 5.95 -16.07
N THR A 318 -26.59 5.36 -16.69
CA THR A 318 -26.09 5.80 -18.00
C THR A 318 -27.16 5.65 -19.09
N GLU A 319 -27.92 4.54 -19.05
CA GLU A 319 -29.02 4.32 -19.99
C GLU A 319 -30.12 5.38 -19.83
N THR A 320 -30.42 5.76 -18.58
CA THR A 320 -31.42 6.80 -18.28
C THR A 320 -30.94 8.18 -18.77
N VAL A 321 -29.66 8.51 -18.59
CA VAL A 321 -29.04 9.74 -19.11
C VAL A 321 -29.07 9.77 -20.64
N ASP A 322 -28.68 8.69 -21.32
CA ASP A 322 -28.69 8.60 -22.79
C ASP A 322 -30.11 8.77 -23.37
N LYS A 323 -31.11 8.15 -22.75
CA LYS A 323 -32.52 8.36 -23.13
C LYS A 323 -32.97 9.80 -22.91
N ALA A 324 -32.60 10.40 -21.78
CA ALA A 324 -32.92 11.80 -21.50
C ALA A 324 -32.27 12.75 -22.52
N LEU A 325 -31.03 12.51 -22.94
CA LEU A 325 -30.36 13.26 -24.00
C LEU A 325 -31.15 13.23 -25.32
N LYS A 326 -31.55 12.04 -25.77
CA LYS A 326 -32.37 11.88 -26.98
C LYS A 326 -33.70 12.64 -26.89
N VAL A 327 -34.32 12.65 -25.71
CA VAL A 327 -35.55 13.39 -25.46
C VAL A 327 -35.31 14.91 -25.51
N LEU A 328 -34.20 15.39 -24.96
CA LEU A 328 -33.82 16.81 -25.01
C LEU A 328 -33.53 17.27 -26.45
N ASP A 329 -32.85 16.44 -27.26
CA ASP A 329 -32.61 16.72 -28.68
C ASP A 329 -33.91 16.83 -29.47
N LEU A 330 -34.84 15.87 -29.26
CA LEU A 330 -36.17 15.92 -29.87
C LEU A 330 -36.94 17.16 -29.45
N TYR A 331 -36.91 17.49 -28.16
CA TYR A 331 -37.55 18.68 -27.62
C TYR A 331 -37.00 19.96 -28.26
N LYS A 332 -35.67 20.09 -28.37
CA LYS A 332 -35.02 21.23 -29.04
C LYS A 332 -35.45 21.35 -30.49
N SER A 333 -35.48 20.25 -31.24
CA SER A 333 -35.92 20.23 -32.65
C SER A 333 -37.38 20.66 -32.79
N ASP A 334 -38.27 20.16 -31.94
CA ASP A 334 -39.69 20.50 -31.99
C ASP A 334 -39.92 21.96 -31.58
N LEU A 335 -39.19 22.46 -30.58
CA LEU A 335 -39.20 23.86 -30.18
C LEU A 335 -38.76 24.78 -31.33
N GLU A 336 -37.71 24.44 -32.06
CA GLU A 336 -37.25 25.23 -33.21
C GLU A 336 -38.28 25.29 -34.35
N LYS A 337 -38.98 24.18 -34.63
CA LYS A 337 -40.10 24.16 -35.60
C LYS A 337 -41.26 25.02 -35.11
N LEU A 338 -41.54 24.97 -33.81
CA LEU A 338 -42.61 25.74 -33.18
C LEU A 338 -42.33 27.23 -33.26
N ILE A 339 -41.11 27.67 -32.92
CA ILE A 339 -40.68 29.07 -33.03
C ILE A 339 -40.87 29.58 -34.46
N LYS A 340 -40.38 28.85 -35.47
CA LYS A 340 -40.55 29.23 -36.89
C LYS A 340 -42.00 29.36 -37.31
N SER A 341 -42.89 28.58 -36.70
CA SER A 341 -44.33 28.64 -36.97
C SER A 341 -44.96 29.85 -36.27
N TYR A 342 -44.57 30.13 -35.03
CA TYR A 342 -45.05 31.26 -34.24
C TYR A 342 -44.58 32.61 -34.79
N GLU A 343 -43.37 32.69 -35.34
CA GLU A 343 -42.89 33.91 -35.99
C GLU A 343 -43.70 34.35 -37.22
N ARG A 344 -44.56 33.47 -37.76
CA ARG A 344 -45.49 33.77 -38.86
C ARG A 344 -46.85 34.26 -38.38
N LEU A 345 -47.13 34.15 -37.08
CA LEU A 345 -48.38 34.58 -36.46
C LEU A 345 -48.33 36.06 -36.10
N THR A 346 -49.50 36.67 -35.98
CA THR A 346 -49.66 38.02 -35.45
C THR A 346 -49.45 38.05 -33.93
N PRO A 347 -49.04 39.19 -33.33
CA PRO A 347 -48.86 39.29 -31.88
C PRO A 347 -50.09 38.86 -31.07
N ARG A 348 -51.29 39.20 -31.55
CA ARG A 348 -52.55 38.85 -30.91
C ARG A 348 -52.83 37.34 -30.92
N GLU A 349 -52.54 36.66 -32.03
CA GLU A 349 -52.70 35.19 -32.11
C GLU A 349 -51.76 34.48 -31.14
N ILE A 350 -50.51 34.94 -31.01
CA ILE A 350 -49.54 34.38 -30.07
C ILE A 350 -49.99 34.62 -28.62
N ALA A 351 -50.55 35.80 -28.32
CA ALA A 351 -51.09 36.10 -26.98
C ALA A 351 -52.24 35.17 -26.60
N ILE A 352 -53.20 34.94 -27.50
CA ILE A 352 -54.31 33.99 -27.30
C ILE A 352 -53.80 32.57 -27.05
N LEU A 353 -52.81 32.13 -27.83
CA LEU A 353 -52.20 30.81 -27.63
C LEU A 353 -51.48 30.73 -26.27
N THR A 354 -50.80 31.79 -25.86
CA THR A 354 -50.10 31.87 -24.57
C THR A 354 -51.07 31.78 -23.41
N GLU A 355 -52.20 32.49 -23.45
CA GLU A 355 -53.24 32.34 -22.43
C GLU A 355 -53.76 30.90 -22.37
N LYS A 356 -54.01 30.28 -23.53
CA LYS A 356 -54.54 28.91 -23.59
C LYS A 356 -53.56 27.88 -23.04
N MET A 357 -52.29 27.94 -23.45
CA MET A 357 -51.25 26.96 -23.08
C MET A 357 -50.75 27.12 -21.64
N THR A 358 -50.90 28.31 -21.06
CA THR A 358 -50.58 28.53 -19.63
C THR A 358 -51.78 28.28 -18.70
N LYS A 359 -52.98 28.04 -19.25
CA LYS A 359 -54.18 27.76 -18.46
C LYS A 359 -54.24 26.28 -18.11
N ASN A 360 -54.27 25.96 -16.80
CA ASN A 360 -54.38 24.62 -16.23
C ASN A 360 -53.18 23.68 -16.47
N ASN A 361 -52.05 24.22 -16.97
CA ASN A 361 -50.78 23.51 -17.19
C ASN A 361 -50.93 22.09 -17.78
N PRO A 362 -51.64 21.94 -18.92
CA PRO A 362 -51.89 20.64 -19.51
C PRO A 362 -50.59 19.95 -19.93
N LYS A 363 -50.58 18.62 -19.84
CA LYS A 363 -49.44 17.80 -20.28
C LYS A 363 -49.29 17.92 -21.80
N TYR A 364 -48.15 18.41 -22.29
CA TYR A 364 -47.84 18.38 -23.72
C TYR A 364 -47.32 17.00 -24.11
N LYS A 365 -46.31 16.51 -23.37
CA LYS A 365 -45.73 15.18 -23.62
C LYS A 365 -45.06 14.62 -22.36
N GLU A 366 -45.18 13.32 -22.17
CA GLU A 366 -44.52 12.60 -21.09
C GLU A 366 -43.65 11.50 -21.71
N TYR A 367 -42.36 11.53 -21.39
CA TYR A 367 -41.37 10.59 -21.88
C TYR A 367 -40.98 9.66 -20.73
N ARG A 368 -41.27 8.37 -20.85
CA ARG A 368 -40.75 7.39 -19.89
C ARG A 368 -39.26 7.19 -20.14
N VAL A 369 -38.45 7.44 -19.12
CA VAL A 369 -36.99 7.32 -19.18
C VAL A 369 -36.53 6.02 -18.51
N SER A 370 -37.22 5.59 -17.44
CA SER A 370 -37.04 4.29 -16.79
C SER A 370 -38.40 3.69 -16.34
N GLN A 371 -38.41 2.56 -15.61
CA GLN A 371 -39.65 1.94 -15.10
C GLN A 371 -40.42 2.88 -14.16
N ASN A 372 -39.70 3.71 -13.40
CA ASN A 372 -40.28 4.59 -12.38
C ASN A 372 -40.09 6.09 -12.67
N GLU A 373 -39.38 6.46 -13.74
CA GLU A 373 -39.06 7.86 -14.03
C GLU A 373 -39.63 8.30 -15.37
N SER A 374 -40.33 9.43 -15.36
CA SER A 374 -40.80 10.10 -16.55
C SER A 374 -40.38 11.56 -16.58
N PHE A 375 -39.94 12.01 -17.76
CA PHE A 375 -39.69 13.40 -18.07
C PHE A 375 -40.97 13.99 -18.67
N ARG A 376 -41.56 14.96 -17.97
CA ARG A 376 -42.80 15.62 -18.39
C ARG A 376 -42.51 17.03 -18.88
N ILE A 377 -42.98 17.33 -20.08
CA ILE A 377 -42.99 18.67 -20.65
C ILE A 377 -44.45 19.12 -20.69
N THR A 378 -44.74 20.29 -20.14
CA THR A 378 -46.08 20.88 -20.22
C THR A 378 -46.21 21.84 -21.40
N GLU A 379 -47.46 22.17 -21.76
CA GLU A 379 -47.69 23.22 -22.77
C GLU A 379 -47.18 24.58 -22.29
N GLU A 380 -47.20 24.83 -20.98
CA GLU A 380 -46.64 26.03 -20.38
C GLU A 380 -45.11 26.10 -20.58
N ASP A 381 -44.38 25.01 -20.32
CA ASP A 381 -42.94 24.95 -20.53
C ASP A 381 -42.57 25.29 -21.98
N MET A 382 -43.32 24.72 -22.93
CA MET A 382 -43.14 24.96 -24.36
C MET A 382 -43.35 26.43 -24.73
N ILE A 383 -44.50 27.01 -24.34
CA ILE A 383 -44.82 28.38 -24.77
C ILE A 383 -43.88 29.40 -24.14
N LEU A 384 -43.45 29.19 -22.90
CA LEU A 384 -42.46 30.05 -22.25
C LEU A 384 -41.12 30.00 -22.99
N GLU A 385 -40.65 28.81 -23.39
CA GLU A 385 -39.42 28.67 -24.18
C GLU A 385 -39.53 29.27 -25.58
N VAL A 386 -40.69 29.16 -26.24
CA VAL A 386 -40.95 29.86 -27.50
C VAL A 386 -40.82 31.37 -27.30
N LEU A 387 -41.51 31.92 -26.30
CA LEU A 387 -41.54 33.36 -26.02
C LEU A 387 -40.14 33.92 -25.73
N LYS A 388 -39.32 33.21 -24.94
CA LYS A 388 -37.92 33.60 -24.66
C LYS A 388 -37.05 33.76 -25.92
N ARG A 389 -37.39 33.03 -26.99
CA ARG A 389 -36.61 32.99 -28.24
C ARG A 389 -37.24 33.80 -29.37
N LEU A 390 -38.39 34.42 -29.16
CA LEU A 390 -38.96 35.37 -30.12
C LEU A 390 -38.09 36.62 -30.25
N ARG A 391 -38.11 37.24 -31.44
CA ARG A 391 -37.46 38.54 -31.66
C ARG A 391 -37.99 39.58 -30.66
N PRO A 392 -37.14 40.43 -30.04
CA PRO A 392 -37.54 41.34 -28.95
C PRO A 392 -38.76 42.21 -29.26
N ARG A 393 -38.85 42.72 -30.50
CA ARG A 393 -39.98 43.54 -30.95
C ARG A 393 -41.30 42.75 -30.95
N LEU A 394 -41.28 41.51 -31.45
CA LEU A 394 -42.47 40.67 -31.48
C LEU A 394 -42.89 40.27 -30.06
N LEU A 395 -41.92 39.89 -29.22
CA LEU A 395 -42.16 39.56 -27.81
C LEU A 395 -42.83 40.73 -27.06
N SER A 396 -42.31 41.95 -27.20
CA SER A 396 -42.90 43.15 -26.58
C SER A 396 -44.35 43.38 -27.00
N GLN A 397 -44.67 43.18 -28.29
CA GLN A 397 -46.03 43.30 -28.80
C GLN A 397 -46.95 42.21 -28.22
N VAL A 398 -46.47 40.96 -28.14
CA VAL A 398 -47.23 39.85 -27.53
C VAL A 398 -47.53 40.12 -26.05
N ILE A 399 -46.53 40.59 -25.28
CA ILE A 399 -46.73 40.94 -23.86
C ILE A 399 -47.78 42.04 -23.71
N SER A 400 -47.81 43.02 -24.62
CA SER A 400 -48.83 44.07 -24.62
C SER A 400 -50.24 43.53 -24.89
N GLU A 401 -50.38 42.55 -25.79
CA GLU A 401 -51.66 41.93 -26.15
C GLU A 401 -52.22 41.03 -25.04
N LEU A 402 -51.37 40.49 -24.16
CA LEU A 402 -51.78 39.69 -22.98
C LEU A 402 -52.44 40.52 -21.87
N GLY A 403 -52.34 41.84 -21.94
CA GLY A 403 -52.81 42.74 -20.89
C GLY A 403 -51.93 42.76 -19.63
N PRO A 404 -52.22 43.67 -18.68
CA PRO A 404 -51.29 44.01 -17.60
C PRO A 404 -50.98 42.86 -16.64
N GLU A 405 -51.99 42.12 -16.21
CA GLU A 405 -51.84 41.06 -15.21
C GLU A 405 -51.11 39.84 -15.79
N LYS A 406 -51.60 39.32 -16.93
CA LYS A 406 -51.01 38.14 -17.56
C LYS A 406 -49.65 38.45 -18.18
N GLY A 407 -49.49 39.63 -18.79
CA GLY A 407 -48.20 40.11 -19.29
C GLY A 407 -47.13 40.19 -18.20
N ALA A 408 -47.47 40.66 -17.00
CA ALA A 408 -46.55 40.69 -15.86
C ALA A 408 -46.23 39.29 -15.30
N GLU A 409 -47.19 38.36 -15.29
CA GLU A 409 -46.95 36.96 -14.93
C GLU A 409 -45.96 36.30 -15.89
N ILE A 410 -46.22 36.38 -17.20
CA ILE A 410 -45.38 35.77 -18.23
C ILE A 410 -43.99 36.40 -18.24
N SER A 411 -43.89 37.74 -18.16
CA SER A 411 -42.60 38.45 -18.12
C SER A 411 -41.71 37.97 -16.97
N ARG A 412 -42.28 37.72 -15.79
CA ARG A 412 -41.56 37.13 -14.65
C ARG A 412 -41.09 35.71 -14.94
N LYS A 413 -41.95 34.87 -15.54
CA LYS A 413 -41.63 33.47 -15.86
C LYS A 413 -40.54 33.32 -16.92
N ILE A 414 -40.48 34.23 -17.89
CA ILE A 414 -39.43 34.22 -18.93
C ILE A 414 -38.16 35.00 -18.55
N GLY A 415 -38.19 35.74 -17.42
CA GLY A 415 -37.01 36.43 -16.88
C GLY A 415 -36.73 37.82 -17.47
N LEU A 416 -37.75 38.52 -17.98
CA LEU A 416 -37.60 39.92 -18.43
C LEU A 416 -37.61 40.89 -17.23
N PRO A 417 -36.76 41.94 -17.23
CA PRO A 417 -36.87 43.03 -16.25
C PRO A 417 -38.24 43.72 -16.37
N LYS A 418 -38.77 44.23 -15.26
CA LYS A 418 -40.06 44.93 -15.22
C LYS A 418 -40.08 46.03 -16.30
N VAL A 419 -41.07 46.00 -17.19
CA VAL A 419 -41.38 47.13 -18.06
C VAL A 419 -41.99 48.20 -17.15
N GLU A 420 -41.21 49.21 -16.79
CA GLU A 420 -41.75 50.43 -16.18
C GLU A 420 -42.62 51.12 -17.23
N GLN A 421 -43.85 51.45 -16.83
CA GLN A 421 -44.87 52.08 -17.67
C GLN A 421 -44.53 53.54 -17.98
#